data_AF-A0A3N5TI24-F1
#
_entry.id   AF-A0A3N5TI24-F1
#
_cell.length_a   1.000
_cell.length_b   1.000
_cell.length_c   1.000
_cell.angle_alpha   90.00
_cell.angle_beta   90.00
_cell.angle_gamma   90.00
#
_symmetry.space_group_name_H-M   'P 1'
#
loop_
_entity.id
_entity.type
_entity.pdbx_description
1 polymer ?
#
loop_
_entity_poly.entity_id
_entity_poly.type
_entity_poly.pdbx_seq_one_letter_code
_entity_poly.pdbx_strand_id
1 'polypeptide(L)'
;HGMAVCLNAPAVFRFTAPANPSLHLYAAKLMGCDVSRAKPEEAGEILAGAILDIMRKVGMPNGLAAVGFGPQDVDKMVEGTLPQHRVTKLSPRPAGPEDLRQLFLDSMKLW
;
A
#
# COMPACT_ATOMS: atom_id res chain seq x y z
N HIS A 1 9.82 6.77 -10.94
CA HIS A 1 10.04 6.30 -9.55
C HIS A 1 8.84 6.59 -8.65
N GLY A 2 8.47 7.86 -8.39
CA GLY A 2 7.39 8.20 -7.44
C GLY A 2 6.04 7.50 -7.71
N MET A 3 5.65 7.36 -8.98
CA MET A 3 4.45 6.62 -9.39
C MET A 3 4.48 5.14 -8.96
N ALA A 4 5.61 4.46 -9.13
CA ALA A 4 5.75 3.07 -8.71
C ALA A 4 5.61 2.92 -7.19
N VAL A 5 6.07 3.92 -6.41
CA VAL A 5 5.91 3.92 -4.95
C VAL A 5 4.46 4.13 -4.55
N CYS A 6 3.81 5.19 -5.05
CA CYS A 6 2.47 5.55 -4.58
C CYS A 6 1.40 4.55 -5.03
N LEU A 7 1.53 3.90 -6.19
CA LEU A 7 0.55 2.92 -6.66
C LEU A 7 0.48 1.67 -5.77
N ASN A 8 1.56 1.33 -5.06
CA ASN A 8 1.59 0.20 -4.13
C ASN A 8 1.29 0.61 -2.68
N ALA A 9 1.39 1.90 -2.35
CA ALA A 9 1.30 2.38 -0.98
C ALA A 9 -0.02 2.01 -0.26
N PRO A 10 -1.22 2.13 -0.88
CA PRO A 10 -2.46 1.75 -0.20
C PRO A 10 -2.49 0.29 0.25
N ALA A 11 -2.09 -0.65 -0.62
CA ALA A 11 -2.01 -2.07 -0.27
C ALA A 11 -0.97 -2.32 0.83
N VAL A 12 0.20 -1.69 0.73
CA VAL A 12 1.26 -1.80 1.74
C VAL A 12 0.81 -1.28 3.10
N PHE A 13 0.12 -0.14 3.18
CA PHE A 13 -0.35 0.40 4.47
C PHE A 13 -1.45 -0.45 5.10
N ARG A 14 -2.33 -1.08 4.31
CA ARG A 14 -3.26 -2.10 4.82
C ARG A 14 -2.51 -3.28 5.41
N PHE A 15 -1.51 -3.78 4.69
CA PHE A 15 -0.67 -4.87 5.13
C PHE A 15 0.11 -4.51 6.40
N THR A 16 0.75 -3.34 6.50
CA THR A 16 1.59 -3.01 7.66
C THR A 16 0.82 -2.55 8.89
N ALA A 17 -0.44 -2.15 8.75
CA ALA A 17 -1.24 -1.58 9.84
C ALA A 17 -1.22 -2.38 11.15
N PRO A 18 -1.40 -3.72 11.14
CA PRO A 18 -1.40 -4.52 12.36
C PRO A 18 -0.09 -4.46 13.17
N ALA A 19 1.04 -4.07 12.57
CA ALA A 19 2.30 -3.95 13.30
C ALA A 19 2.31 -2.72 14.24
N ASN A 20 1.64 -1.65 13.86
CA ASN A 20 1.46 -0.46 14.71
C ASN A 20 0.23 0.35 14.26
N PRO A 21 -0.98 -0.07 14.66
CA PRO A 21 -2.22 0.61 14.27
C PRO A 21 -2.27 2.07 14.71
N SER A 22 -1.79 2.37 15.92
CA SER A 22 -1.77 3.72 16.47
C SER A 22 -0.93 4.68 15.63
N LEU A 23 0.20 4.22 15.10
CA LEU A 23 1.04 5.03 14.21
C LEU A 23 0.37 5.28 12.85
N HIS A 24 -0.36 4.30 12.31
CA HIS A 24 -1.12 4.46 11.07
C HIS A 24 -2.29 5.45 11.25
N LEU A 25 -3.03 5.36 12.36
CA LEU A 25 -4.09 6.33 12.70
C LEU A 25 -3.51 7.73 12.95
N TYR A 26 -2.34 7.83 13.57
CA TYR A 26 -1.65 9.11 13.73
C TYR A 26 -1.28 9.72 12.37
N ALA A 27 -0.73 8.94 11.45
CA ALA A 27 -0.43 9.39 10.09
C ALA A 27 -1.71 9.85 9.36
N ALA A 28 -2.80 9.08 9.44
CA ALA A 28 -4.08 9.46 8.85
C ALA A 28 -4.64 10.77 9.43
N LYS A 29 -4.51 10.97 10.75
CA LYS A 29 -4.88 12.23 11.41
C LYS A 29 -4.08 13.42 10.86
N LEU A 30 -2.78 13.26 10.64
CA LEU A 30 -1.94 14.30 10.02
C LEU A 30 -2.35 14.61 8.57
N MET A 31 -2.96 13.64 7.88
CA MET A 31 -3.56 13.82 6.56
C MET A 31 -4.98 14.41 6.59
N GLY A 32 -5.51 14.73 7.77
CA GLY A 32 -6.80 15.39 7.96
C GLY A 32 -7.99 14.45 8.20
N CYS A 33 -7.75 13.15 8.43
CA CYS A 33 -8.83 12.22 8.79
C CYS A 33 -9.25 12.39 10.26
N ASP A 34 -10.56 12.33 10.54
CA ASP A 34 -11.06 12.15 11.91
C ASP A 34 -10.94 10.68 12.32
N VAL A 35 -10.05 10.42 13.28
CA VAL A 35 -9.77 9.07 13.82
C VAL A 35 -10.26 8.90 15.25
N SER A 36 -11.06 9.85 15.78
CA SER A 36 -11.48 9.86 17.18
C SER A 36 -12.29 8.64 17.62
N ARG A 37 -12.95 7.98 16.66
CA ARG A 37 -13.75 6.76 16.87
C ARG A 37 -13.20 5.53 16.14
N ALA A 38 -12.02 5.65 15.54
CA ALA A 38 -11.42 4.58 14.75
C ALA A 38 -10.97 3.45 15.68
N LYS A 39 -11.28 2.21 15.29
CA LYS A 39 -10.75 1.01 15.92
C LYS A 39 -9.36 0.70 15.34
N PRO A 40 -8.47 0.04 16.10
CA PRO A 40 -7.15 -0.34 15.61
C PRO A 40 -7.19 -1.13 14.29
N GLU A 41 -8.20 -1.98 14.09
CA GLU A 41 -8.33 -2.82 12.89
C GLU A 41 -8.64 -2.00 11.63
N GLU A 42 -9.20 -0.80 11.78
CA GLU A 42 -9.54 0.11 10.69
C GLU A 42 -8.35 0.97 10.24
N ALA A 43 -7.24 0.96 11.00
CA ALA A 43 -6.10 1.86 10.80
C ALA A 43 -5.51 1.78 9.39
N GLY A 44 -5.42 0.56 8.84
CA GLY A 44 -4.90 0.32 7.49
C GLY A 44 -5.78 0.92 6.42
N GLU A 45 -7.09 0.68 6.50
CA GLU A 45 -8.07 1.21 5.53
C GLU A 45 -8.19 2.72 5.60
N ILE A 46 -8.20 3.30 6.80
CA ILE A 46 -8.30 4.75 6.96
C ILE A 46 -7.08 5.45 6.33
N LEU A 47 -5.86 4.98 6.62
CA LEU A 47 -4.66 5.57 6.04
C LEU A 47 -4.57 5.33 4.52
N ALA A 48 -4.91 4.12 4.06
CA ALA A 48 -4.97 3.82 2.63
C ALA A 48 -5.98 4.74 1.93
N GLY A 49 -7.16 4.94 2.49
CA GLY A 49 -8.18 5.87 1.99
C GLY A 49 -7.69 7.31 1.89
N ALA A 50 -7.00 7.81 2.93
CA ALA A 50 -6.41 9.15 2.92
C ALA A 50 -5.42 9.34 1.76
N ILE A 51 -4.59 8.34 1.49
CA ILE A 51 -3.63 8.34 0.38
C ILE A 51 -4.35 8.29 -0.97
N LEU A 52 -5.35 7.42 -1.10
CA LEU A 52 -6.16 7.30 -2.32
C LEU A 52 -6.86 8.61 -2.67
N ASP A 53 -7.37 9.34 -1.68
CA ASP A 53 -8.00 10.64 -1.89
C ASP A 53 -6.99 11.69 -2.40
N ILE A 54 -5.77 11.70 -1.89
CA ILE A 54 -4.70 12.56 -2.45
C ILE A 54 -4.37 12.14 -3.88
N MET A 55 -4.19 10.84 -4.13
CA MET A 55 -3.89 10.29 -5.45
C MET A 55 -4.93 10.72 -6.49
N ARG A 56 -6.23 10.63 -6.15
CA ARG A 56 -7.32 11.10 -7.01
C ARG A 56 -7.25 12.60 -7.27
N LYS A 57 -7.03 13.41 -6.22
CA LYS A 57 -6.96 14.89 -6.33
C LYS A 57 -5.84 15.38 -7.23
N VAL A 58 -4.71 14.65 -7.29
CA VAL A 58 -3.57 15.01 -8.13
C VAL A 58 -3.58 14.32 -9.50
N GLY A 59 -4.65 13.56 -9.82
CA GLY A 59 -4.80 12.90 -11.12
C GLY A 59 -3.91 11.68 -11.33
N MET A 60 -3.58 10.93 -10.27
CA MET A 60 -2.82 9.69 -10.42
C MET A 60 -3.62 8.62 -11.20
N PRO A 61 -2.93 7.75 -11.98
CA PRO A 61 -3.54 6.57 -12.57
C PRO A 61 -4.15 5.65 -11.49
N ASN A 62 -5.24 4.98 -11.86
CA ASN A 62 -5.97 4.09 -10.98
C ASN A 62 -5.32 2.70 -10.90
N GLY A 63 -4.18 2.62 -10.22
CA GLY A 63 -3.46 1.37 -9.99
C GLY A 63 -2.50 0.99 -11.12
N LEU A 64 -1.84 -0.15 -10.93
CA LEU A 64 -0.83 -0.69 -11.85
C LEU A 64 -1.41 -1.02 -13.23
N ALA A 65 -2.69 -1.40 -13.31
CA ALA A 65 -3.36 -1.67 -14.57
C ALA A 65 -3.44 -0.44 -15.47
N ALA A 66 -3.64 0.74 -14.88
CA ALA A 66 -3.72 2.00 -15.62
C ALA A 66 -2.37 2.43 -16.22
N VAL A 67 -1.27 1.77 -15.87
CA VAL A 67 0.08 2.02 -16.41
C VAL A 67 0.67 0.82 -17.16
N GLY A 68 -0.17 -0.17 -17.49
CA GLY A 68 0.18 -1.24 -18.42
C GLY A 68 0.61 -2.57 -17.80
N PHE A 69 0.52 -2.74 -16.48
CA PHE A 69 0.74 -4.04 -15.84
C PHE A 69 -0.56 -4.83 -15.72
N GLY A 70 -0.46 -6.15 -15.65
CA GLY A 70 -1.60 -7.00 -15.32
C GLY A 70 -1.22 -8.17 -14.40
N PRO A 71 -2.21 -9.01 -14.03
CA PRO A 71 -1.98 -10.18 -13.19
C PRO A 71 -0.87 -11.10 -13.71
N GLN A 72 -0.68 -11.17 -15.04
CA GLN A 72 0.38 -11.96 -15.68
C GLN A 72 1.81 -11.47 -15.36
N ASP A 73 1.97 -10.22 -14.92
CA ASP A 73 3.27 -9.64 -14.60
C ASP A 73 3.67 -9.86 -13.13
N VAL A 74 2.73 -10.30 -12.29
CA VAL A 74 2.91 -10.39 -10.83
C VAL A 74 4.07 -11.32 -10.46
N ASP A 75 4.19 -12.47 -11.10
CA ASP A 75 5.28 -13.42 -10.83
C ASP A 75 6.64 -12.76 -11.01
N LYS A 76 6.83 -12.05 -12.14
CA LYS A 76 8.07 -11.32 -12.43
C LYS A 76 8.31 -10.17 -11.46
N MET A 77 7.26 -9.47 -11.03
CA MET A 77 7.38 -8.39 -10.04
C MET A 77 7.79 -8.92 -8.67
N VAL A 78 7.26 -10.08 -8.24
CA VAL A 78 7.67 -10.76 -7.00
C VAL A 78 9.12 -11.20 -7.10
N GLU A 79 9.50 -11.90 -8.18
CA GLU A 79 10.89 -12.32 -8.44
C GLU A 79 11.87 -11.14 -8.42
N GLY A 80 11.51 -10.01 -9.01
CA GLY A 80 12.33 -8.80 -8.99
C GLY A 80 12.41 -8.11 -7.62
N THR A 81 11.44 -8.34 -6.73
CA THR A 81 11.36 -7.70 -5.41
C THR A 81 12.11 -8.51 -4.34
N LEU A 82 12.06 -9.84 -4.40
CA LEU A 82 12.64 -10.72 -3.39
C LEU A 82 14.14 -10.47 -3.09
N PRO A 83 15.04 -10.24 -4.09
CA PRO A 83 16.45 -10.00 -3.85
C PRO A 83 16.76 -8.65 -3.17
N GLN A 84 15.79 -7.74 -3.08
CA GLN A 84 15.96 -6.38 -2.55
C GLN A 84 15.94 -6.36 -1.01
N HIS A 85 16.66 -7.29 -0.37
CA HIS A 85 16.65 -7.52 1.08
C HIS A 85 16.95 -6.29 1.93
N ARG A 86 17.77 -5.36 1.43
CA ARG A 86 18.12 -4.15 2.18
C ARG A 86 16.92 -3.25 2.47
N VAL A 87 15.91 -3.26 1.60
CA VAL A 87 14.69 -2.45 1.76
C VAL A 87 13.52 -3.29 2.27
N THR A 88 13.36 -4.53 1.79
CA THR A 88 12.21 -5.37 2.18
C THR A 88 12.29 -5.81 3.64
N LYS A 89 13.49 -5.99 4.21
CA LYS A 89 13.66 -6.33 5.64
C LYS A 89 13.41 -5.16 6.59
N LEU A 90 13.24 -3.94 6.11
CA LEU A 90 12.85 -2.79 6.93
C LEU A 90 11.34 -2.77 7.22
N SER A 91 10.55 -3.59 6.51
CA SER A 91 9.13 -3.71 6.77
C SER A 91 8.89 -4.15 8.22
N PRO A 92 7.94 -3.52 8.95
CA PRO A 92 7.62 -3.92 10.31
C PRO A 92 6.89 -5.28 10.39
N ARG A 93 6.51 -5.85 9.24
CA ARG A 93 5.99 -7.21 9.09
C ARG A 93 6.81 -7.96 8.04
N PRO A 94 7.20 -9.23 8.28
CA PRO A 94 7.79 -10.06 7.23
C PRO A 94 6.83 -10.15 6.04
N ALA A 95 7.35 -9.93 4.83
CA ALA A 95 6.60 -10.10 3.58
C ALA A 95 7.31 -11.16 2.74
N GLY A 96 6.65 -12.31 2.58
CA GLY A 96 7.10 -13.40 1.72
C GLY A 96 6.60 -13.25 0.28
N PRO A 97 6.92 -14.22 -0.59
CA PRO A 97 6.47 -14.21 -1.99
C PRO A 97 4.96 -14.06 -2.15
N GLU A 98 4.17 -14.77 -1.34
CA GLU A 98 2.71 -14.71 -1.40
C GLU A 98 2.14 -13.38 -0.89
N ASP A 99 2.75 -12.78 0.15
CA ASP A 99 2.37 -11.44 0.60
C ASP A 99 2.63 -10.41 -0.51
N LEU A 100 3.81 -10.48 -1.15
CA LEU A 100 4.18 -9.61 -2.27
C LEU A 100 3.24 -9.79 -3.46
N ARG A 101 2.88 -11.03 -3.79
CA ARG A 101 1.88 -11.34 -4.83
C ARG A 101 0.57 -10.63 -4.54
N GLN A 102 0.04 -10.80 -3.33
CA GLN A 102 -1.23 -10.19 -2.95
C GLN A 102 -1.15 -8.66 -2.99
N LEU A 103 -0.05 -8.07 -2.48
CA LEU A 103 0.18 -6.62 -2.53
C LEU A 103 0.15 -6.06 -3.96
N PHE A 104 0.76 -6.76 -4.93
CA PHE A 104 0.71 -6.34 -6.34
C PHE A 104 -0.70 -6.49 -6.93
N LEU A 105 -1.41 -7.57 -6.60
CA LEU A 105 -2.79 -7.80 -7.06
C LEU A 105 -3.74 -6.72 -6.52
N ASP A 106 -3.63 -6.39 -5.23
CA ASP A 106 -4.42 -5.34 -4.56
C ASP A 106 -4.08 -3.94 -5.09
N SER A 107 -2.93 -3.79 -5.75
CA SER A 107 -2.48 -2.54 -6.37
C SER A 107 -2.87 -2.44 -7.86
N MET A 108 -3.49 -3.47 -8.45
CA MET A 108 -3.89 -3.45 -9.86
C MET A 108 -4.94 -2.39 -10.15
N LYS A 109 -5.95 -2.29 -9.28
CA LYS A 109 -7.02 -1.29 -9.33
C LYS A 109 -7.27 -0.77 -7.92
N LEU A 110 -7.17 0.55 -7.76
CA LEU A 110 -7.17 1.20 -6.44
C LEU A 110 -8.53 1.80 -6.07
N TRP A 111 -9.37 2.12 -7.05
CA TRP A 111 -10.74 2.60 -6.89
C TRP A 111 -11.68 2.19 -8.02
#